data_AF-V4H3Z9-F1
#
_entry.id   AF-V4H3Z9-F1
#
_cell.length_a   1.000
_cell.length_b   1.000
_cell.length_c   1.000
_cell.angle_alpha   90.00
_cell.angle_beta   90.00
_cell.angle_gamma   90.00
#
_symmetry.space_group_name_H-M   'P 1'
#
loop_
_entity.id
_entity.type
_entity.pdbx_description
1 polymer ?
#
loop_
_entity_poly.entity_id
_entity_poly.type
_entity_poly.pdbx_seq_one_letter_code
_entity_poly.pdbx_strand_id
1 'polypeptide(L)'
;MINKKALFAITFSLLSFNSLAAMSLVEYQHRAYTETGRCLSNYPNYQLAINYAQQKGLISENAAQWARATGYYPVIGFFGNQIVAVCRHRF
;
A
#
# COMPACT_ATOMS: atom_id res chain seq x y z
N MET A 1 -22.12 -28.25 50.22
CA MET A 1 -21.91 -26.94 49.58
C MET A 1 -20.80 -27.08 48.54
N ILE A 2 -21.13 -27.06 47.25
CA ILE A 2 -20.16 -27.27 46.15
C ILE A 2 -19.85 -25.90 45.53
N ASN A 3 -18.61 -25.43 45.72
CA ASN A 3 -18.15 -24.14 45.21
C ASN A 3 -17.81 -24.23 43.72
N LYS A 4 -18.57 -23.52 42.90
CA LYS A 4 -18.34 -23.34 41.46
C LYS A 4 -17.28 -22.26 41.25
N LYS A 5 -16.04 -22.65 40.98
CA LYS A 5 -15.05 -21.72 40.39
C LYS A 5 -14.82 -22.14 38.94
N ALA A 6 -15.56 -21.50 38.03
CA ALA A 6 -15.27 -21.57 36.61
C ALA A 6 -14.17 -20.55 36.30
N LEU A 7 -12.96 -21.05 36.04
CA LEU A 7 -11.86 -20.26 35.47
C LEU A 7 -11.85 -20.52 33.97
N PHE A 8 -12.46 -19.61 33.21
CA PHE A 8 -12.34 -19.60 31.75
C PHE A 8 -11.10 -18.76 31.39
N ALA A 9 -9.97 -19.44 31.16
CA ALA A 9 -8.76 -18.81 30.65
C ALA A 9 -8.89 -18.67 29.13
N ILE A 10 -9.29 -17.49 28.66
CA ILE A 10 -9.26 -17.16 27.23
C ILE A 10 -7.85 -16.63 26.93
N THR A 11 -6.97 -17.52 26.49
CA THR A 11 -5.71 -17.13 25.85
C THR A 11 -6.05 -16.59 24.46
N PHE A 12 -6.29 -15.28 24.36
CA PHE A 12 -6.47 -14.58 23.09
C PHE A 12 -5.11 -14.46 22.41
N SER A 13 -4.74 -15.48 21.64
CA SER A 13 -3.55 -15.44 20.79
C SER A 13 -3.67 -14.24 19.84
N LEU A 14 -2.84 -13.22 20.06
CA LEU A 14 -2.66 -12.09 19.15
C LEU A 14 -2.00 -12.61 17.86
N LEU A 15 -2.80 -13.15 16.96
CA LEU A 15 -2.40 -13.40 15.59
C LEU A 15 -2.17 -12.03 14.95
N SER A 16 -0.92 -11.58 14.93
CA SER A 16 -0.49 -10.45 14.10
C SER A 16 -0.64 -10.86 12.64
N PHE A 17 -1.83 -10.65 12.08
CA PHE A 17 -2.03 -10.78 10.65
C PHE A 17 -1.19 -9.67 9.99
N ASN A 18 -0.02 -10.02 9.46
CA ASN A 18 0.63 -9.23 8.44
C ASN A 18 -0.24 -9.34 7.18
N SER A 19 -1.37 -8.64 7.18
CA SER A 19 -2.22 -8.53 6.00
C SER A 19 -1.38 -7.86 4.92
N LEU A 20 -1.24 -8.50 3.76
CA LEU A 20 -0.80 -7.85 2.52
C LEU A 20 -1.91 -6.91 2.04
N ALA A 21 -2.29 -5.97 2.89
CA ALA A 21 -3.33 -5.00 2.60
C ALA A 21 -2.77 -4.00 1.58
N ALA A 22 -3.60 -3.69 0.59
CA ALA A 22 -3.27 -2.67 -0.40
C ALA A 22 -2.92 -1.35 0.29
N MET A 23 -1.89 -0.66 -0.20
CA MET A 23 -1.46 0.62 0.36
C MET A 23 -2.61 1.63 0.34
N SER A 24 -2.90 2.20 1.50
CA SER A 24 -3.96 3.19 1.65
C SER A 24 -3.62 4.50 0.91
N LEU A 25 -4.63 5.32 0.61
CA LEU A 25 -4.39 6.66 0.06
C LEU A 25 -3.44 7.50 0.92
N VAL A 26 -3.62 7.47 2.24
CA VAL A 26 -2.81 8.25 3.19
C VAL A 26 -1.34 7.81 3.14
N GLU A 27 -1.09 6.49 3.17
CA GLU A 27 0.28 5.98 3.07
C GLU A 27 0.90 6.28 1.69
N TYR A 28 0.12 6.13 0.62
CA TYR A 28 0.57 6.42 -0.73
C TYR A 28 0.96 7.89 -0.92
N GLN A 29 0.14 8.81 -0.40
CA GLN A 29 0.43 10.24 -0.37
C GLN A 29 1.65 10.54 0.49
N HIS A 30 1.77 9.92 1.66
CA HIS A 30 2.93 10.11 2.52
C HIS A 30 4.23 9.78 1.77
N ARG A 31 4.30 8.62 1.11
CA ARG A 31 5.45 8.23 0.28
C ARG A 31 5.69 9.19 -0.87
N ALA A 32 4.63 9.67 -1.52
CA ALA A 32 4.72 10.63 -2.63
C ALA A 32 5.44 11.93 -2.25
N TYR A 33 5.40 12.32 -0.97
CA TYR A 33 6.03 13.54 -0.47
C TYR A 33 7.37 13.31 0.23
N THR A 34 7.63 12.11 0.74
CA THR A 34 8.85 11.82 1.51
C THR A 34 9.93 11.08 0.71
N GLU A 35 9.57 10.27 -0.28
CA GLU A 35 10.52 9.46 -1.04
C GLU A 35 11.05 10.24 -2.25
N THR A 36 12.24 10.83 -2.10
CA THR A 36 12.95 11.53 -3.20
C THR A 36 14.11 10.68 -3.72
N GLY A 37 14.25 10.54 -5.04
CA GLY A 37 15.48 10.03 -5.68
C GLY A 37 15.35 8.76 -6.53
N ARG A 38 14.22 8.04 -6.48
CA ARG A 38 13.95 6.87 -7.33
C ARG A 38 13.11 7.20 -8.57
N CYS A 39 12.83 8.48 -8.77
CA CYS A 39 11.90 8.96 -9.78
C CYS A 39 12.61 9.27 -11.09
N LEU A 40 12.07 8.72 -12.17
CA LEU A 40 12.51 9.02 -13.52
C LEU A 40 11.76 10.28 -13.99
N SER A 41 12.49 11.26 -14.53
CA SER A 41 11.87 12.51 -15.03
C SER A 41 10.81 12.25 -16.09
N ASN A 42 10.96 11.19 -16.89
CA ASN A 42 10.04 10.90 -17.98
C ASN A 42 9.69 9.41 -18.00
N TYR A 43 8.64 9.05 -17.25
CA TYR A 43 8.14 7.69 -17.17
C TYR A 43 6.93 7.53 -18.11
N PRO A 44 7.14 7.05 -19.36
CA PRO A 44 6.15 7.14 -20.44
C PRO A 44 4.88 6.33 -20.18
N ASN A 45 4.91 5.39 -19.24
CA ASN A 45 3.84 4.44 -18.96
C ASN A 45 3.33 4.52 -17.51
N TYR A 46 3.34 5.72 -16.92
CA TYR A 46 2.96 5.91 -15.51
C TYR A 46 1.52 5.46 -15.22
N GLN A 47 0.60 5.66 -16.16
CA GLN A 47 -0.78 5.19 -16.08
C GLN A 47 -0.87 3.66 -16.02
N LEU A 48 -0.06 2.94 -16.79
CA LEU A 48 0.00 1.47 -16.76
C LEU A 48 0.53 0.97 -15.41
N ALA A 49 1.49 1.67 -14.81
CA ALA A 49 1.98 1.33 -13.47
C ALA A 49 0.90 1.49 -12.40
N ILE A 50 0.09 2.57 -12.47
CA ILE A 50 -1.05 2.77 -11.56
C ILE A 50 -2.06 1.63 -11.71
N ASN A 51 -2.44 1.31 -12.95
CA ASN A 51 -3.41 0.24 -13.23
C ASN A 51 -2.91 -1.12 -12.72
N TYR A 52 -1.64 -1.45 -12.98
CA TYR A 52 -1.03 -2.68 -12.50
C TYR A 52 -1.04 -2.77 -10.98
N ALA A 53 -0.60 -1.70 -10.30
CA ALA A 53 -0.53 -1.67 -8.84
C ALA A 53 -1.92 -1.82 -8.21
N GLN A 54 -2.95 -1.20 -8.79
CA GLN A 54 -4.34 -1.33 -8.36
C GLN A 54 -4.85 -2.76 -8.57
N GLN A 55 -4.67 -3.33 -9.77
CA GLN A 55 -5.12 -4.69 -10.10
C GLN A 55 -4.45 -5.77 -9.25
N LYS A 56 -3.19 -5.56 -8.88
CA LYS A 56 -2.45 -6.46 -7.98
C LYS A 56 -2.75 -6.25 -6.50
N GLY A 57 -3.59 -5.27 -6.16
CA GLY A 57 -3.88 -4.93 -4.77
C GLY A 57 -2.66 -4.38 -4.02
N LEU A 58 -1.70 -3.78 -4.73
CA LEU A 58 -0.55 -3.10 -4.11
C LEU A 58 -0.95 -1.72 -3.58
N ILE A 59 -1.95 -1.09 -4.20
CA ILE A 59 -2.53 0.19 -3.78
C ILE A 59 -4.06 0.10 -3.80
N SER A 60 -4.70 0.85 -2.90
CA SER A 60 -6.16 0.95 -2.85
C SER A 60 -6.76 1.67 -4.06
N GLU A 61 -8.05 1.47 -4.31
CA GLU A 61 -8.81 2.21 -5.34
C GLU A 61 -8.64 3.73 -5.20
N ASN A 62 -8.80 4.25 -3.98
CA ASN A 62 -8.67 5.68 -3.70
C ASN A 62 -7.26 6.20 -4.00
N ALA A 63 -6.23 5.41 -3.69
CA ALA A 63 -4.85 5.75 -4.04
C ALA A 63 -4.65 5.80 -5.56
N ALA A 64 -5.19 4.82 -6.30
CA ALA A 64 -5.11 4.80 -7.75
C ALA A 64 -5.85 5.98 -8.41
N GLN A 65 -7.03 6.35 -7.90
CA GLN A 65 -7.78 7.51 -8.39
C GLN A 65 -7.03 8.82 -8.14
N TRP A 66 -6.51 9.01 -6.92
CA TRP A 66 -5.71 10.19 -6.59
C TRP A 66 -4.44 10.28 -7.44
N ALA A 67 -3.74 9.16 -7.63
CA ALA A 67 -2.55 9.07 -8.48
C ALA A 67 -2.84 9.54 -9.92
N ARG A 68 -3.94 9.05 -10.52
CA ARG A 68 -4.40 9.46 -11.85
C ARG A 68 -4.73 10.94 -11.93
N ALA A 69 -5.38 11.49 -10.90
CA ALA A 69 -5.77 12.89 -10.85
C ALA A 69 -4.60 13.87 -10.64
N THR A 70 -3.53 13.42 -9.99
CA THR A 70 -2.41 14.29 -9.58
C THR A 70 -1.13 14.09 -10.40
N GLY A 71 -1.09 13.04 -11.22
CA GLY A 71 0.11 12.68 -11.99
C GLY A 71 1.19 12.00 -11.15
N TYR A 72 0.86 11.48 -9.97
CA TYR A 72 1.76 10.63 -9.21
C TYR A 72 1.61 9.17 -9.64
N TYR A 73 2.70 8.40 -9.59
CA TYR A 73 2.71 7.02 -10.04
C TYR A 73 3.57 6.12 -9.13
N PRO A 74 3.22 4.83 -9.01
CA PRO A 74 4.01 3.89 -8.24
C PRO A 74 5.22 3.44 -9.06
N VAL A 75 6.39 3.39 -8.43
CA VAL A 75 7.52 2.61 -8.92
C VAL A 75 7.40 1.22 -8.32
N ILE A 76 7.13 0.25 -9.19
CA ILE A 76 6.98 -1.14 -8.80
C ILE A 76 8.37 -1.78 -8.80
N GLY A 77 8.71 -2.49 -7.72
CA GLY A 77 9.98 -3.19 -7.60
C GLY A 77 10.13 -4.27 -8.67
N PHE A 78 11.36 -4.69 -8.94
CA PHE A 78 11.70 -5.65 -10.01
C PHE A 78 10.84 -6.93 -9.98
N PHE A 79 10.52 -7.43 -8.79
CA PHE A 79 9.72 -8.64 -8.62
C PHE A 79 8.21 -8.43 -8.77
N GLY A 80 7.72 -7.21 -9.02
CA GLY A 80 6.30 -6.92 -9.27
C GLY A 80 5.41 -6.86 -8.02
N ASN A 81 5.95 -7.18 -6.84
CA ASN A 81 5.14 -7.47 -5.65
C ASN A 81 5.11 -6.35 -4.62
N GLN A 82 5.78 -5.22 -4.88
CA GLN A 82 5.89 -4.13 -3.92
C GLN A 82 6.07 -2.79 -4.62
N ILE A 83 5.57 -1.73 -3.97
CA ILE A 83 5.87 -0.35 -4.32
C ILE A 83 7.16 0.05 -3.62
N VAL A 84 8.18 0.44 -4.40
CA VAL A 84 9.50 0.84 -3.89
C VAL A 84 9.71 2.35 -3.89
N ALA A 85 8.85 3.09 -4.59
CA ALA A 85 8.73 4.53 -4.50
C ALA A 85 7.37 5.02 -5.00
N VAL A 86 6.95 6.22 -4.62
CA VAL A 86 5.87 6.97 -5.28
C VAL A 86 6.43 8.26 -5.86
N CYS A 87 6.22 8.46 -7.17
CA CYS A 87 6.92 9.49 -7.93
C CYS A 87 5.96 10.42 -8.67
N ARG A 88 6.37 11.67 -8.88
CA ARG A 88 5.62 12.62 -9.70
C ARG A 88 6.06 12.53 -11.15
N HIS A 89 5.10 12.35 -12.06
CA HIS A 89 5.34 12.51 -13.48
C HIS A 89 5.62 13.98 -13.78
N ARG A 90 6.73 14.28 -14.47
CA ARG A 90 7.04 15.61 -14.99
C ARG A 90 6.77 15.58 -16.49
N PHE A 91 5.94 16.52 -16.94
CA PHE A 91 5.67 16.75 -18.36
C PHE A 91 6.87 17.43 -19.03
#